data_AF-W2STL6-F1
#
_entry.id   AF-W2STL6-F1
#
_cell.length_a   1.000
_cell.length_b   1.000
_cell.length_c   1.000
_cell.angle_alpha   90.00
_cell.angle_beta   90.00
_cell.angle_gamma   90.00
#
_symmetry.space_group_name_H-M   'P 1'
#
loop_
_entity.id
_entity.type
_entity.pdbx_description
1 polymer ?
#
loop_
_entity_poly.entity_id
_entity_poly.type
_entity_poly.pdbx_seq_one_letter_code
_entity_poly.pdbx_strand_id
1 'polypeptide(L)'
;MEALRPYMVPNPEQDPAPLSYLVHSDPYSLDINLGVTIKPEGGEDHSVCKTSFKHLYWTLKQQLAHHTVNGCNVNPGDLMGSGTVSGPEEGAYGSMLELSWRGAKTVPVGDQTRKFLQDGDE
;
A
#
# COMPACT_ATOMS: atom_id res chain seq x y z
N MET A 1 -2.00 10.13 14.34
CA MET A 1 -0.55 10.22 14.08
C MET A 1 0.31 9.98 15.33
N GLU A 2 -0.06 10.47 16.51
CA GLU A 2 0.79 10.35 17.71
C GLU A 2 1.26 8.93 18.04
N ALA A 3 0.33 7.96 18.07
CA ALA A 3 0.64 6.56 18.34
C ALA A 3 1.54 5.90 17.27
N LEU A 4 1.65 6.49 16.07
CA LEU A 4 2.46 5.98 14.97
C LEU A 4 3.89 6.54 14.98
N ARG A 5 4.20 7.56 15.80
CA ARG A 5 5.54 8.16 15.88
C ARG A 5 6.66 7.14 16.15
N PRO A 6 6.50 6.15 17.05
CA PRO A 6 7.56 5.16 17.30
C PRO A 6 7.89 4.27 16.08
N TYR A 7 7.02 4.23 15.07
CA TYR A 7 7.17 3.42 13.86
C TYR A 7 7.59 4.26 12.64
N MET A 8 7.94 5.54 12.85
CA MET A 8 8.48 6.38 11.79
C MET A 8 9.89 5.92 11.41
N VAL A 9 10.12 5.75 10.11
CA VAL A 9 11.40 5.33 9.53
C VAL A 9 11.86 6.34 8.49
N PRO A 10 13.15 6.34 8.09
CA PRO A 10 13.65 7.22 7.05
C PRO A 10 12.80 7.15 5.78
N ASN A 11 12.62 8.29 5.12
CA ASN A 11 11.92 8.36 3.83
C ASN A 11 12.75 7.62 2.77
N PRO A 12 12.12 6.98 1.77
CA PRO A 12 12.86 6.41 0.64
C PRO A 12 13.65 7.49 -0.09
N GLU A 13 14.79 7.12 -0.65
CA GLU A 13 15.55 8.00 -1.53
C GLU A 13 14.71 8.31 -2.78
N GLN A 14 14.62 9.59 -3.14
CA GLN A 14 13.87 10.04 -4.30
C GLN A 14 14.81 10.52 -5.40
N ASP A 15 14.79 9.84 -6.54
CA ASP A 15 15.53 10.18 -7.75
C ASP A 15 14.57 10.20 -8.96
N PRO A 16 14.38 11.35 -9.65
CA PRO A 16 15.01 12.64 -9.39
C PRO A 16 14.54 13.28 -8.07
N ALA A 17 15.37 14.18 -7.54
CA ALA A 17 15.00 15.01 -6.40
C ALA A 17 13.70 15.79 -6.71
N PRO A 18 12.72 15.80 -5.80
CA PRO A 18 11.45 16.48 -6.04
C PRO A 18 11.64 18.00 -6.03
N LEU A 19 10.65 18.72 -6.58
CA LEU A 19 10.61 20.18 -6.49
C LEU A 19 10.54 20.64 -5.02
N SER A 20 11.04 21.85 -4.75
CA SER A 20 11.23 22.37 -3.39
C SER A 20 9.99 22.30 -2.48
N TYR A 21 8.79 22.47 -3.03
CA TYR A 21 7.54 22.41 -2.26
C TYR A 21 7.18 21.00 -1.74
N LEU A 22 7.85 19.95 -2.23
CA LEU A 22 7.68 18.56 -1.81
C LEU A 22 8.86 18.04 -0.96
N VAL A 23 9.90 18.85 -0.74
CA VAL A 23 11.08 18.43 0.02
C VAL A 23 10.81 18.59 1.52
N HIS A 24 11.09 17.53 2.30
CA HIS A 24 11.16 17.59 3.76
C HIS A 24 12.25 16.64 4.27
N SER A 25 12.94 17.02 5.36
CA SER A 25 14.09 16.27 5.90
C SER A 25 13.74 15.31 7.03
N ASP A 26 12.60 15.50 7.68
CA ASP A 26 12.21 14.65 8.81
C ASP A 26 11.66 13.29 8.35
N PRO A 27 11.95 12.20 9.08
CA PRO A 27 11.36 10.88 8.80
C PRO A 27 9.84 10.90 8.89
N TYR A 28 9.18 10.40 7.84
CA TYR A 28 7.72 10.38 7.75
C TYR A 28 7.16 9.15 7.00
N SER A 29 8.01 8.21 6.60
CA SER A 29 7.58 6.85 6.24
C SER A 29 7.23 6.06 7.50
N LEU A 30 6.31 5.11 7.38
CA LEU A 30 5.80 4.33 8.52
C LEU A 30 6.06 2.85 8.31
N ASP A 31 6.73 2.19 9.24
CA ASP A 31 6.88 0.73 9.21
C ASP A 31 5.65 0.05 9.82
N ILE A 32 4.64 -0.12 8.97
CA ILE A 32 3.39 -0.81 9.30
C ILE A 32 3.32 -2.07 8.46
N ASN A 33 3.38 -3.23 9.12
CA ASN A 33 3.18 -4.51 8.47
C ASN A 33 1.73 -4.66 8.04
N LEU A 34 1.53 -4.98 6.77
CA LEU A 34 0.23 -5.18 6.15
C LEU A 34 0.15 -6.61 5.62
N GLY A 35 -1.03 -7.22 5.76
CA GLY A 35 -1.30 -8.55 5.23
C GLY A 35 -2.70 -8.61 4.62
N VAL A 36 -2.84 -9.39 3.56
CA VAL A 36 -4.13 -9.69 2.93
C VAL A 36 -4.31 -11.21 2.92
N THR A 37 -5.48 -11.66 3.35
CA THR A 37 -5.95 -13.03 3.21
C THR A 37 -7.09 -13.07 2.19
N ILE A 38 -7.30 -14.25 1.62
CA ILE A 38 -8.52 -14.60 0.88
C ILE A 38 -9.09 -15.84 1.54
N LYS A 39 -10.37 -15.80 1.89
CA LYS A 39 -11.13 -16.94 2.40
C LYS A 39 -12.17 -17.37 1.35
N PRO A 40 -11.98 -18.53 0.69
CA PRO A 40 -13.00 -19.10 -0.19
C PRO A 40 -14.30 -19.39 0.57
N GLU A 41 -15.43 -19.43 -0.14
CA GLU A 41 -16.73 -19.78 0.46
C GLU A 41 -16.66 -21.10 1.23
N GLY A 42 -16.98 -21.05 2.53
CA GLY A 42 -16.93 -22.20 3.43
C GLY A 42 -15.52 -22.69 3.81
N GLY A 43 -14.46 -21.96 3.45
CA GLY A 43 -13.05 -22.28 3.73
C GLY A 43 -12.43 -21.48 4.88
N GLU A 44 -11.10 -21.55 4.96
CA GLU A 44 -10.26 -20.80 5.92
C GLU A 44 -9.48 -19.67 5.24
N ASP A 45 -8.93 -18.74 6.02
CA ASP A 45 -8.11 -17.63 5.53
C ASP A 45 -6.76 -18.12 4.96
N HIS A 46 -6.44 -17.70 3.74
CA HIS A 46 -5.14 -17.94 3.12
C HIS A 46 -4.43 -16.63 2.79
N SER A 47 -3.23 -16.45 3.36
CA SER A 47 -2.43 -15.25 3.11
C SER A 47 -1.94 -15.20 1.66
N VAL A 48 -2.30 -14.12 0.95
CA VAL A 48 -1.92 -13.89 -0.45
C VAL A 48 -0.95 -12.74 -0.63
N CYS A 49 -0.89 -11.82 0.34
CA CYS A 49 0.05 -10.71 0.34
C CYS A 49 0.55 -10.42 1.76
N LYS A 50 1.85 -10.16 1.89
CA LYS A 50 2.48 -9.55 3.06
C LYS A 50 3.43 -8.46 2.60
N THR A 51 3.17 -7.23 3.01
CA THR A 51 3.93 -6.05 2.60
C THR A 51 4.09 -5.08 3.78
N SER A 52 4.71 -3.93 3.56
CA SER A 52 4.79 -2.86 4.56
C SER A 52 4.52 -1.49 3.94
N PHE A 53 3.82 -0.65 4.68
CA PHE A 53 3.51 0.72 4.29
C PHE A 53 4.78 1.57 4.03
N LYS A 54 5.94 1.16 4.57
CA LYS A 54 7.22 1.84 4.34
C LYS A 54 7.69 1.81 2.89
N HIS A 55 7.11 0.95 2.05
CA HIS A 55 7.45 0.85 0.64
C HIS A 55 6.85 1.97 -0.22
N LEU A 56 5.97 2.82 0.32
CA LEU A 56 5.44 3.98 -0.40
C LEU A 56 6.56 4.97 -0.72
N TYR A 57 6.67 5.33 -1.99
CA TYR A 57 7.67 6.27 -2.49
C TYR A 57 7.40 7.73 -2.09
N TRP A 58 6.12 8.11 -2.00
CA TRP A 58 5.69 9.45 -1.61
C TRP A 58 5.09 9.40 -0.21
N THR A 59 5.57 10.27 0.68
CA THR A 59 5.07 10.33 2.06
C THR A 59 3.67 10.96 2.12
N LEU A 60 2.94 10.71 3.22
CA LEU A 60 1.63 11.35 3.46
C LEU A 60 1.73 12.89 3.49
N LYS A 61 2.87 13.45 3.93
CA LYS A 61 3.14 14.89 3.89
C LYS A 61 3.19 15.40 2.45
N GLN A 62 3.92 14.70 1.58
CA GLN A 62 4.05 15.07 0.19
C GLN A 62 2.72 14.95 -0.55
N GLN A 63 1.95 13.89 -0.29
CA GLN A 63 0.61 13.72 -0.86
C GLN A 63 -0.31 14.90 -0.51
N LEU A 64 -0.36 15.30 0.76
CA LEU A 64 -1.19 16.43 1.20
C LEU A 64 -0.68 17.78 0.66
N ALA A 65 0.64 18.01 0.67
CA ALA A 65 1.25 19.20 0.09
C ALA A 65 0.94 19.32 -1.41
N HIS A 66 1.02 18.22 -2.16
CA HIS A 66 0.67 18.19 -3.57
C HIS A 66 -0.82 18.41 -3.81
N HIS A 67 -1.70 17.76 -3.03
CA HIS A 67 -3.15 17.93 -3.14
C HIS A 67 -3.55 19.40 -3.03
N THR A 68 -2.92 20.14 -2.12
CA THR A 68 -3.32 21.52 -1.77
C THR A 68 -2.55 22.60 -2.53
N VAL A 69 -1.59 22.25 -3.39
CA VAL A 69 -0.69 23.21 -4.05
C VAL A 69 -1.42 24.22 -4.94
N ASN A 70 -2.59 23.87 -5.47
CA ASN A 70 -3.39 24.72 -6.35
C ASN A 70 -4.54 25.45 -5.63
N GLY A 71 -4.59 25.40 -4.30
CA GLY A 71 -5.66 26.00 -3.49
C GLY A 71 -6.86 25.09 -3.23
N CYS A 72 -6.79 23.79 -3.57
CA CYS A 72 -7.79 22.81 -3.14
C CYS A 72 -7.89 22.79 -1.60
N ASN A 73 -9.10 22.92 -1.07
CA ASN A 73 -9.36 22.87 0.37
C ASN A 73 -9.46 21.42 0.86
N VAL A 74 -9.00 21.20 2.09
CA VAL A 74 -9.16 19.93 2.82
C VAL A 74 -9.98 20.20 4.06
N ASN A 75 -10.96 19.34 4.33
CA ASN A 75 -11.87 19.44 5.45
C ASN A 75 -11.58 18.36 6.51
N PRO A 76 -11.91 18.61 7.79
CA PRO A 76 -11.87 17.56 8.80
C PRO A 76 -12.74 16.37 8.40
N GLY A 77 -12.14 15.18 8.39
CA GLY A 77 -12.81 13.94 8.00
C GLY A 77 -12.54 13.51 6.56
N ASP A 78 -11.85 14.31 5.74
CA ASP A 78 -11.42 13.88 4.40
C ASP A 78 -10.51 12.65 4.48
N LEU A 79 -10.73 11.70 3.58
CA LEU A 79 -9.97 10.46 3.48
C LEU A 79 -9.04 10.50 2.26
N MET A 80 -7.74 10.26 2.48
CA MET A 80 -6.74 10.20 1.42
C MET A 80 -6.16 8.79 1.32
N GLY A 81 -6.34 8.15 0.17
CA GLY A 81 -5.75 6.84 -0.12
C GLY A 81 -4.29 6.97 -0.50
N SER A 82 -3.46 6.03 -0.03
CA SER A 82 -2.04 5.95 -0.39
C SER A 82 -1.79 5.52 -1.84
N GLY A 83 -2.79 4.91 -2.47
CA GLY A 83 -2.61 4.01 -3.60
C GLY A 83 -2.31 2.58 -3.14
N THR A 84 -2.27 1.65 -4.09
CA THR A 84 -1.91 0.24 -3.84
C THR A 84 -0.51 0.15 -3.23
N VAL A 85 -0.37 -0.57 -2.11
CA VAL A 85 0.91 -0.76 -1.42
C VAL A 85 1.54 -2.06 -1.91
N SER A 86 2.56 -1.95 -2.76
CA SER A 86 3.33 -3.10 -3.26
C SER A 86 4.78 -3.02 -2.78
N GLY A 87 5.28 -4.13 -2.26
CA GLY A 87 6.69 -4.32 -1.93
C GLY A 87 7.48 -4.85 -3.13
N PRO A 88 8.81 -5.00 -2.99
CA PRO A 88 9.68 -5.45 -4.09
C PRO A 88 9.56 -6.94 -4.43
N GLU A 89 9.00 -7.75 -3.53
CA GLU A 89 8.92 -9.21 -3.69
C GLU A 89 7.54 -9.65 -4.23
N GLU A 90 7.48 -10.77 -4.97
CA GLU A 90 6.22 -11.24 -5.60
C GLU A 90 5.09 -11.48 -4.58
N GLY A 91 5.41 -11.93 -3.36
CA GLY A 91 4.43 -12.11 -2.27
C GLY A 91 4.02 -10.82 -1.54
N ALA A 92 4.54 -9.67 -1.96
CA ALA A 92 4.30 -8.36 -1.34
C ALA A 92 3.53 -7.41 -2.27
N TYR A 93 3.05 -7.88 -3.42
CA TYR A 93 2.25 -7.05 -4.34
C TYR A 93 0.84 -6.83 -3.81
N GLY A 94 0.35 -5.58 -3.89
CA GLY A 94 -0.86 -5.13 -3.22
C GLY A 94 -2.17 -5.40 -3.95
N SER A 95 -2.16 -6.12 -5.07
CA SER A 95 -3.38 -6.47 -5.81
C SER A 95 -3.32 -7.83 -6.50
N MET A 96 -4.49 -8.44 -6.70
CA MET A 96 -4.61 -9.67 -7.50
C MET A 96 -4.15 -9.48 -8.95
N LEU A 97 -4.24 -8.26 -9.50
CA LEU A 97 -3.73 -7.93 -10.83
C LEU A 97 -2.21 -8.13 -10.91
N GLU A 98 -1.49 -7.67 -9.90
CA GLU A 98 -0.03 -7.80 -9.81
C GLU A 98 0.38 -9.23 -9.44
N LEU A 99 -0.23 -9.80 -8.39
CA LEU A 99 0.04 -11.16 -7.90
C LEU A 99 -0.17 -12.23 -8.98
N SER A 100 -1.26 -12.13 -9.74
CA SER A 100 -1.56 -13.06 -10.84
C SER A 100 -0.90 -12.67 -12.16
N TRP A 101 -0.16 -11.56 -12.21
CA TRP A 101 0.41 -11.01 -13.44
C TRP A 101 -0.62 -10.90 -14.58
N ARG A 102 -1.70 -10.14 -14.33
CA ARG A 102 -2.85 -10.00 -15.25
C ARG A 102 -3.48 -11.35 -15.61
N GLY A 103 -3.50 -12.29 -14.66
CA GLY A 103 -4.03 -13.65 -14.83
C GLY A 103 -3.14 -14.60 -15.62
N ALA A 104 -1.88 -14.25 -15.91
CA ALA A 104 -0.92 -15.16 -16.52
C ALA A 104 -0.36 -16.19 -15.52
N LYS A 105 -0.28 -15.83 -14.24
CA LYS A 105 0.09 -16.67 -13.11
C LYS A 105 -1.14 -16.99 -12.24
N THR A 106 -1.05 -18.04 -11.44
CA THR A 106 -2.07 -18.42 -10.45
C THR A 106 -1.58 -18.10 -9.05
N VAL A 107 -2.46 -17.59 -8.19
CA VAL A 107 -2.21 -17.35 -6.77
C VAL A 107 -2.80 -18.53 -5.98
N PRO A 108 -2.01 -19.22 -5.13
CA PRO A 108 -2.51 -20.32 -4.30
C PRO A 108 -3.41 -19.77 -3.17
N VAL A 109 -4.55 -20.43 -2.95
CA VAL A 109 -5.52 -20.13 -1.89
C VAL A 109 -5.99 -21.47 -1.33
N GLY A 110 -5.20 -22.02 -0.40
CA GLY A 110 -5.37 -23.40 0.09
C GLY A 110 -5.09 -24.43 -1.01
N ASP A 111 -6.00 -25.39 -1.18
CA ASP A 111 -5.98 -26.38 -2.27
C ASP A 111 -6.53 -25.83 -3.60
N GLN A 112 -6.99 -24.57 -3.60
CA GLN A 112 -7.53 -23.88 -4.77
C GLN A 112 -6.55 -22.83 -5.31
N THR A 113 -6.88 -22.26 -6.46
CA THR A 113 -6.15 -21.12 -7.01
C THR A 113 -7.08 -19.98 -7.39
N ARG A 114 -6.53 -18.77 -7.46
CA ARG A 114 -7.19 -17.57 -7.95
C ARG A 114 -6.32 -16.86 -8.99
N LYS A 115 -6.99 -16.08 -9.83
CA LYS A 115 -6.37 -15.04 -10.69
C LYS A 115 -6.93 -13.68 -10.32
N PHE A 116 -8.24 -13.64 -10.13
CA PHE A 116 -9.00 -12.56 -9.51
C PHE A 116 -9.94 -13.18 -8.47
N LEU A 117 -10.63 -12.32 -7.70
CA LEU A 117 -11.67 -12.74 -6.77
C LEU A 117 -12.78 -13.49 -7.50
N GLN A 118 -13.37 -14.46 -6.83
CA GLN A 118 -14.55 -15.20 -7.24
C GLN A 118 -15.72 -14.85 -6.30
N ASP A 119 -16.94 -15.11 -6.75
CA ASP A 119 -18.12 -14.95 -5.91
C ASP A 119 -17.96 -15.81 -4.64
N GLY A 120 -18.25 -15.22 -3.48
CA GLY A 120 -18.12 -15.88 -2.17
C GLY A 120 -16.73 -15.80 -1.53
N ASP A 121 -15.73 -15.22 -2.20
CA ASP A 121 -14.46 -14.89 -1.54
C ASP A 121 -14.65 -13.72 -0.55
N GLU A 122 -14.09 -13.85 0.65
CA GLU A 122 -13.93 -12.79 1.66
C GLU A 122 -12.47 -12.35 1.76
#